data_AF-A0A672RVG7-F1
#
_entry.id   AF-A0A672RVG7-F1
#
_cell.length_a   1.000
_cell.length_b   1.000
_cell.length_c   1.000
_cell.angle_alpha   90.00
_cell.angle_beta   90.00
_cell.angle_gamma   90.00
#
_symmetry.space_group_name_H-M   'P 1'
#
loop_
_entity.id
_entity.type
_entity.pdbx_description
1 polymer ?
#
loop_
_entity_poly.entity_id
_entity_poly.type
_entity_poly.pdbx_seq_one_letter_code
_entity_poly.pdbx_strand_id
1 'polypeptide(L)'
;MSRSDVLSLYRRVLRIARSWTAQSALPQDTDTERKYIAQEARTLFRQNQQITDPESIKRCTEECEARIEIGLHYRNPYPRPSYLPPMGLATQKGRKLRAQERLRKQAKPLYLQSHDET
;
A
#
# COMPACT_ATOMS: atom_id res chain seq x y z
N MET A 1 8.06 4.28 -18.65
CA MET A 1 6.64 4.25 -18.23
C MET A 1 5.99 5.55 -18.65
N SER A 2 4.81 5.51 -19.28
CA SER A 2 4.16 6.71 -19.82
C SER A 2 3.11 7.28 -18.87
N ARG A 3 2.79 8.57 -19.00
CA ARG A 3 1.70 9.22 -18.25
C ARG A 3 0.35 8.51 -18.47
N SER A 4 0.12 7.95 -19.66
CA SER A 4 -1.08 7.17 -19.96
C SER A 4 -1.18 5.89 -19.13
N ASP A 5 -0.07 5.21 -18.88
CA ASP A 5 -0.05 3.97 -18.09
C ASP A 5 -0.48 4.25 -16.65
N VAL A 6 0.09 5.30 -16.04
CA VAL A 6 -0.25 5.74 -14.68
C VAL A 6 -1.72 6.14 -14.58
N LEU A 7 -2.25 6.86 -15.56
CA LEU A 7 -3.67 7.22 -15.59
C LEU A 7 -4.58 6.01 -15.82
N SER A 8 -4.14 5.02 -16.59
CA SER A 8 -4.86 3.76 -16.76
C SER A 8 -4.97 3.01 -15.44
N LEU A 9 -3.85 2.92 -14.70
CA LEU A 9 -3.79 2.32 -13.37
C LEU A 9 -4.72 3.03 -12.38
N TYR A 10 -4.69 4.36 -12.33
CA TYR A 10 -5.60 5.16 -11.49
C TYR A 10 -7.07 4.84 -11.78
N ARG A 11 -7.47 4.81 -13.07
CA ARG A 11 -8.85 4.46 -13.46
C ARG A 11 -9.21 3.02 -13.12
N ARG A 12 -8.25 2.08 -13.18
CA ARG A 12 -8.43 0.69 -12.75
C ARG A 12 -8.75 0.64 -11.25
N VAL A 13 -8.01 1.36 -10.42
CA VAL A 13 -8.28 1.44 -8.97
C VAL A 13 -9.69 2.00 -8.71
N LEU A 14 -10.09 3.08 -9.38
CA LEU A 14 -11.45 3.62 -9.24
C LEU A 14 -12.55 2.69 -9.78
N ARG A 15 -12.24 1.80 -10.72
CA ARG A 15 -13.17 0.75 -11.16
C ARG A 15 -13.31 -0.33 -10.10
N ILE A 16 -12.20 -0.78 -9.52
CA ILE A 16 -12.18 -1.72 -8.39
C ILE A 16 -13.00 -1.17 -7.24
N ALA A 17 -12.79 0.09 -6.86
CA ALA A 17 -13.56 0.76 -5.81
C ALA A 17 -15.08 0.79 -6.09
N ARG A 18 -15.52 0.80 -7.36
CA ARG A 18 -16.96 0.76 -7.69
C ARG A 18 -17.55 -0.64 -7.63
N SER A 19 -16.77 -1.65 -8.05
CA SER A 19 -17.19 -3.05 -8.06
C SER A 19 -16.89 -3.79 -6.74
N TRP A 20 -16.25 -3.12 -5.78
CA TRP A 20 -15.84 -3.73 -4.53
C TRP A 20 -17.04 -4.17 -3.69
N THR A 21 -16.90 -5.31 -3.01
CA THR A 21 -17.89 -5.86 -2.09
C THR A 21 -17.17 -6.34 -0.84
N ALA A 22 -17.57 -5.85 0.32
CA ALA A 22 -16.95 -6.27 1.58
C ALA A 22 -17.16 -7.76 1.83
N GLN A 23 -16.18 -8.41 2.44
CA GLN A 23 -16.25 -9.83 2.79
C GLN A 23 -17.40 -10.13 3.78
N SER A 24 -17.81 -9.14 4.58
CA SER A 24 -18.95 -9.25 5.50
C SER A 24 -20.32 -9.25 4.80
N ALA A 25 -20.37 -8.89 3.51
CA ALA A 25 -21.60 -8.65 2.75
C ALA A 25 -22.54 -7.57 3.33
N LEU A 26 -22.11 -6.82 4.35
CA LEU A 26 -22.88 -5.73 4.91
C LEU A 26 -22.78 -4.50 3.99
N PRO A 27 -23.91 -3.84 3.64
CA PRO A 27 -23.89 -2.66 2.78
C PRO A 27 -23.03 -1.52 3.33
N GLN A 28 -23.06 -1.33 4.66
CA GLN A 28 -22.29 -0.30 5.36
C GLN A 28 -20.76 -0.50 5.25
N ASP A 29 -20.30 -1.75 5.40
CA ASP A 29 -18.88 -2.11 5.30
C ASP A 29 -18.42 -1.96 3.85
N THR A 30 -19.25 -2.41 2.91
CA THR A 30 -19.00 -2.23 1.48
C THR A 30 -18.85 -0.75 1.14
N ASP A 31 -19.77 0.12 1.56
CA ASP A 31 -19.66 1.56 1.31
C ASP A 31 -18.41 2.18 1.94
N THR A 32 -18.08 1.77 3.18
CA THR A 32 -16.88 2.22 3.89
C THR A 32 -15.61 1.84 3.15
N GLU A 33 -15.49 0.57 2.74
CA GLU A 33 -14.35 0.05 2.01
C GLU A 33 -14.21 0.68 0.62
N ARG A 34 -15.32 0.87 -0.10
CA ARG A 34 -15.33 1.59 -1.39
C ARG A 34 -14.81 3.03 -1.25
N LYS A 35 -15.28 3.75 -0.23
CA LYS A 35 -14.84 5.11 0.09
C LYS A 35 -13.36 5.13 0.43
N TYR A 36 -12.89 4.17 1.25
CA TYR A 36 -11.49 4.02 1.61
C TYR A 36 -10.60 3.89 0.37
N ILE A 37 -10.87 2.92 -0.51
CA ILE A 37 -10.07 2.69 -1.73
C ILE A 37 -10.01 3.95 -2.58
N ALA A 38 -11.15 4.61 -2.81
CA ALA A 38 -11.23 5.80 -3.65
C ALA A 38 -10.47 6.99 -3.03
N GLN A 39 -10.57 7.20 -1.72
CA GLN A 39 -9.94 8.31 -1.03
C GLN A 39 -8.43 8.12 -0.91
N GLU A 40 -7.98 6.90 -0.60
CA GLU A 40 -6.55 6.57 -0.55
C GLU A 40 -5.91 6.75 -1.93
N ALA A 41 -6.52 6.21 -2.99
CA ALA A 41 -6.03 6.37 -4.35
C ALA A 41 -5.93 7.85 -4.75
N ARG A 42 -6.95 8.66 -4.46
CA ARG A 42 -6.91 10.12 -4.74
C ARG A 42 -5.77 10.80 -3.99
N THR A 43 -5.58 10.44 -2.72
CA THR A 43 -4.55 11.03 -1.86
C THR A 43 -3.16 10.70 -2.39
N LEU A 44 -2.85 9.41 -2.59
CA LEU A 44 -1.52 8.96 -3.00
C LEU A 44 -1.15 9.44 -4.42
N PHE A 45 -2.07 9.34 -5.39
CA PHE A 45 -1.80 9.84 -6.74
C PHE A 45 -1.58 11.35 -6.78
N ARG A 46 -2.28 12.11 -5.93
CA ARG A 46 -2.10 13.57 -5.85
C ARG A 46 -0.81 13.95 -5.12
N GLN A 47 -0.42 13.22 -4.08
CA GLN A 47 0.87 13.40 -3.41
C GLN A 47 2.04 13.14 -4.37
N ASN A 48 1.92 12.10 -5.21
CA ASN A 48 2.96 11.69 -6.15
C ASN A 48 2.96 12.48 -7.47
N GLN A 49 2.08 13.48 -7.65
CA GLN A 49 1.89 14.16 -8.94
C GLN A 49 3.14 14.92 -9.44
N GLN A 50 4.05 15.30 -8.53
CA GLN A 50 5.28 16.05 -8.85
C GLN A 50 6.50 15.13 -9.03
N ILE A 51 6.34 13.81 -8.96
CA ILE A 51 7.45 12.88 -9.19
C ILE A 51 7.75 12.85 -10.69
N THR A 52 8.96 13.24 -11.05
CA THR A 52 9.46 13.25 -12.44
C THR A 52 10.47 12.14 -12.72
N ASP A 53 11.09 11.59 -11.68
CA ASP A 53 12.09 10.54 -11.77
C ASP A 53 11.46 9.20 -12.24
N PRO A 54 11.89 8.63 -13.39
CA PRO A 54 11.27 7.42 -13.94
C PRO A 54 11.30 6.22 -13.00
N GLU A 55 12.38 6.03 -12.24
CA GLU A 55 12.51 4.91 -11.29
C GLU A 55 11.56 5.06 -10.10
N SER A 56 11.38 6.28 -9.61
CA SER A 56 10.41 6.57 -8.55
C SER A 56 8.98 6.35 -9.01
N ILE A 57 8.62 6.77 -10.23
CA ILE A 57 7.29 6.51 -10.80
C ILE A 57 7.06 4.99 -10.93
N LYS A 58 8.08 4.24 -11.39
CA LYS A 58 8.05 2.78 -11.50
C LYS A 58 7.76 2.14 -10.16
N ARG A 59 8.51 2.48 -9.11
CA ARG A 59 8.29 1.97 -7.74
C ARG A 59 6.88 2.24 -7.23
N CYS A 60 6.35 3.45 -7.40
CA CYS A 60 4.98 3.78 -7.00
C CYS A 60 3.93 2.95 -7.76
N THR A 61 4.19 2.64 -9.03
CA THR A 61 3.28 1.84 -9.86
C THR A 61 3.31 0.38 -9.46
N GLU A 62 4.50 -0.19 -9.26
CA GLU A 62 4.66 -1.56 -8.76
C GLU A 62 4.05 -1.73 -7.37
N GLU A 63 4.22 -0.75 -6.47
CA GLU A 63 3.52 -0.72 -5.18
C GLU A 63 2.00 -0.74 -5.34
N CYS A 64 1.45 0.10 -6.22
CA CYS A 64 0.02 0.17 -6.46
C CYS A 64 -0.53 -1.15 -7.02
N GLU A 65 0.19 -1.80 -7.94
CA GLU A 65 -0.18 -3.11 -8.48
C GLU A 65 -0.15 -4.20 -7.41
N ALA A 66 0.90 -4.25 -6.59
CA ALA A 66 1.02 -5.19 -5.49
C ALA A 66 -0.11 -5.01 -4.46
N ARG A 67 -0.48 -3.75 -4.14
CA ARG A 67 -1.63 -3.44 -3.26
C ARG A 67 -2.95 -3.94 -3.85
N ILE A 68 -3.17 -3.74 -5.15
CA ILE A 68 -4.37 -4.24 -5.84
C ILE A 68 -4.44 -5.76 -5.75
N GLU A 69 -3.33 -6.46 -6.04
CA GLU A 69 -3.27 -7.92 -6.02
C GLU A 69 -3.60 -8.49 -4.64
N ILE A 70 -2.93 -7.97 -3.60
CA ILE A 70 -3.13 -8.41 -2.22
C ILE A 70 -4.55 -8.09 -1.75
N GLY A 71 -5.04 -6.88 -2.07
CA GLY A 71 -6.38 -6.48 -1.70
C GLY A 71 -7.43 -7.41 -2.30
N LEU A 72 -7.33 -7.72 -3.59
CA LEU A 72 -8.24 -8.64 -4.28
C LEU A 72 -8.12 -10.08 -3.77
N HIS A 73 -6.89 -10.57 -3.52
CA HIS A 73 -6.64 -11.92 -3.06
C HIS A 73 -7.24 -12.19 -1.67
N TYR A 74 -7.07 -11.24 -0.73
CA TYR A 74 -7.59 -11.39 0.63
C TYR A 74 -8.96 -10.75 0.86
N ARG A 75 -9.51 -10.07 -0.15
CA ARG A 75 -10.74 -9.25 -0.05
C ARG A 75 -10.68 -8.27 1.13
N ASN A 76 -9.53 -7.61 1.26
CA ASN A 76 -9.28 -6.63 2.31
C ASN A 76 -8.59 -5.41 1.68
N PRO A 77 -9.24 -4.23 1.65
CA PRO A 77 -8.66 -3.05 1.02
C PRO A 77 -7.62 -2.35 1.90
N TYR A 78 -7.54 -2.71 3.18
CA TYR A 78 -6.66 -2.06 4.13
C TYR A 78 -5.24 -2.61 4.08
N PRO A 79 -4.23 -1.81 4.47
CA PRO A 79 -2.85 -2.24 4.50
C PRO A 79 -2.70 -3.36 5.55
N ARG A 80 -2.14 -4.50 5.16
CA ARG A 80 -1.83 -5.56 6.13
C ARG A 80 -0.64 -5.14 6.99
N PRO A 81 -0.75 -5.07 8.33
CA PRO A 81 0.39 -4.86 9.21
C PRO A 81 1.42 -5.98 9.00
N SER A 82 2.70 -5.61 8.95
CA SER A 82 3.78 -6.60 9.00
C SER A 82 3.97 -7.01 10.46
N TYR A 83 3.51 -8.22 10.83
CA TYR A 83 3.64 -8.76 12.18
C TYR A 83 5.07 -9.25 12.44
N LEU A 84 6.04 -8.35 12.34
CA LEU A 84 7.38 -8.58 12.87
C LEU A 84 7.35 -8.14 14.34
N PRO A 85 7.45 -9.07 15.32
CA PRO A 85 7.36 -8.69 16.72
C PRO A 85 8.46 -7.67 17.05
N PRO A 86 8.11 -6.43 17.48
CA PRO A 86 9.10 -5.43 17.90
C PRO A 86 9.93 -5.92 19.09
N MET A 87 9.39 -6.87 19.86
CA MET A 87 10.05 -7.52 21.00
C MET A 87 10.70 -8.89 20.66
N GLY A 88 10.62 -9.36 19.40
CA GLY A 88 11.34 -10.56 18.96
C GLY A 88 12.84 -10.31 18.69
N LEU A 89 13.29 -9.07 18.94
CA LEU A 89 14.68 -8.66 18.82
C LEU A 89 15.44 -9.19 20.04
N ALA A 90 16.35 -10.14 19.83
CA ALA A 90 17.16 -10.75 20.89
C ALA A 90 17.99 -9.73 21.72
N THR A 91 18.14 -8.49 21.24
CA THR A 91 18.83 -7.41 21.95
C THR A 91 18.08 -6.09 21.84
N GLN A 92 17.51 -5.61 22.94
CA GLN A 92 16.74 -4.36 23.01
C GLN A 92 17.61 -3.09 23.07
N LYS A 93 18.96 -3.21 23.04
CA LYS A 93 19.89 -2.07 23.11
C LYS A 93 21.16 -2.29 22.28
N GLY A 94 21.76 -1.21 21.78
CA GLY A 94 23.10 -1.19 21.20
C GLY A 94 23.18 -1.30 19.67
N ARG A 95 24.40 -1.49 19.13
CA ARG A 95 24.69 -1.48 17.68
C ARG A 95 23.93 -2.55 16.88
N LYS A 96 23.58 -3.68 17.54
CA LYS A 96 22.78 -4.77 16.95
C LYS A 96 21.33 -4.36 16.68
N LEU A 97 20.74 -3.49 17.52
CA LEU A 97 19.39 -2.96 17.31
C LEU A 97 19.31 -2.13 16.02
N ARG A 98 20.26 -1.20 15.81
CA ARG A 98 20.31 -0.37 14.59
C ARG A 98 20.48 -1.19 13.31
N ALA A 99 21.30 -2.25 13.36
CA ALA A 99 21.46 -3.17 12.22
C ALA A 99 20.15 -3.90 11.92
N GLN A 100 19.43 -4.33 12.97
CA GLN A 100 18.15 -5.01 12.83
C GLN A 100 17.04 -4.08 12.32
N GLU A 101 16.98 -2.82 12.78
CA GLU A 101 16.10 -1.78 12.25
C GLU A 101 16.36 -1.51 10.76
N ARG A 102 17.63 -1.46 10.34
CA ARG A 102 17.99 -1.32 8.92
C ARG A 102 17.50 -2.50 8.09
N LEU A 103 17.73 -3.72 8.55
CA LEU A 103 17.26 -4.93 7.88
C LEU A 103 15.73 -4.95 7.78
N ARG A 104 15.01 -4.45 8.79
CA ARG A 104 13.55 -4.31 8.77
C ARG A 104 13.08 -3.32 7.71
N LYS A 105 13.68 -2.13 7.66
CA LYS A 105 13.36 -1.13 6.61
C LYS A 105 13.60 -1.69 5.21
N GLN A 106 14.63 -2.51 5.03
CA GLN A 106 14.91 -3.20 3.76
C GLN A 106 13.93 -4.33 3.47
N ALA A 107 13.47 -5.06 4.49
CA ALA A 107 12.51 -6.15 4.37
C ALA A 107 11.05 -5.68 4.28
N LYS A 108 10.80 -4.36 4.25
CA LYS A 108 9.46 -3.79 4.13
C LYS A 108 8.86 -4.25 2.79
N PRO A 109 7.69 -4.91 2.80
CA PRO A 109 7.11 -5.38 1.56
C PRO A 109 6.70 -4.22 0.66
N LEU A 110 6.79 -4.43 -0.65
CA LEU A 110 6.58 -3.42 -1.67
C LEU A 110 5.24 -2.68 -1.53
N TYR A 111 4.16 -3.39 -1.22
CA TYR A 111 2.81 -2.85 -1.07
C TYR A 111 2.60 -1.95 0.15
N LEU A 112 3.62 -1.80 1.01
CA LEU A 112 3.52 -1.03 2.26
C LEU A 112 4.38 0.24 2.22
N GLN A 113 5.14 0.49 1.14
CA GLN A 113 6.10 1.60 1.06
C GLN A 113 5.47 2.96 1.42
N SER A 114 4.26 3.26 0.95
CA SER A 114 3.53 4.50 1.24
C SER A 114 2.82 4.55 2.61
N HIS A 115 2.90 3.52 3.46
CA HIS A 115 2.44 3.59 4.86
C HIS A 115 3.63 3.71 5.81
N ASP A 116 3.68 4.75 6.65
CA ASP A 116 4.66 4.83 7.72
C ASP A 116 4.27 3.91 8.90
N GLU A 117 5.27 3.30 9.53
CA GLU A 117 5.10 2.63 10.83
C GLU A 117 4.95 3.73 11.89
N THR A 118 3.74 3.92 12.42
CA THR A 118 3.46 4.80 13.57
C THR A 118 4.06 4.27 14.85
#